data_AF-A0A437UHW7-F1
#
_entry.id   AF-A0A437UHW7-F1
#
_cell.length_a   1.000
_cell.length_b   1.000
_cell.length_c   1.000
_cell.angle_alpha   90.00
_cell.angle_beta   90.00
_cell.angle_gamma   90.00
#
_symmetry.space_group_name_H-M   'P 1'
#
loop_
_entity.id
_entity.type
_entity.pdbx_description
1 polymer ?
#
loop_
_entity_poly.entity_id
_entity_poly.type
_entity_poly.pdbx_seq_one_letter_code
_entity_poly.pdbx_strand_id
1 'polypeptide(L)'
;MNFDQKKLSLLMPLTESELLLKRNFMKSDFQDNKEFFSLNDYLNFVNESFLAIFSPYKKRITNVYLKEDDYIPENFDLSIHKHLRYFPAIKHSAEFFQLYFCYNGHYYVNVEEETFILRKGDILLLSSEIDHSISVQNDETIILIVTLRYSSFLENFSKIFDYNDIVASFFISALFSKRSRIPYLLFHSKEAEIFETVFFSYNEFNKRSPYIERLLHSLFPTLIVLLLRSENITVNELNLITTHLDRKFVPILLFSDLSN
;
A
#
# COMPACT_ATOMS: atom_id res chain seq x y z
N MET A 1 -11.20 -20.95 20.60
CA MET A 1 -10.37 -20.00 19.83
C MET A 1 -11.20 -18.74 19.62
N ASN A 2 -10.74 -17.58 20.07
CA ASN A 2 -11.44 -16.30 19.80
C ASN A 2 -11.43 -16.03 18.28
N PHE A 3 -12.38 -15.24 17.77
CA PHE A 3 -12.54 -14.93 16.35
C PHE A 3 -11.24 -14.39 15.71
N ASP A 4 -10.53 -13.50 16.41
CA ASP A 4 -9.21 -13.00 15.99
C ASP A 4 -8.15 -14.08 15.87
N GLN A 5 -8.13 -15.04 16.81
CA GLN A 5 -7.20 -16.17 16.77
C GLN A 5 -7.47 -17.06 15.56
N LYS A 6 -8.75 -17.20 15.15
CA LYS A 6 -9.14 -17.91 13.92
C LYS A 6 -8.58 -17.22 12.69
N LYS A 7 -8.72 -15.91 12.57
CA LYS A 7 -8.17 -15.14 11.44
C LYS A 7 -6.65 -15.20 11.36
N LEU A 8 -5.97 -15.04 12.50
CA LEU A 8 -4.52 -15.18 12.56
C LEU A 8 -4.10 -16.59 12.14
N SER A 9 -4.80 -17.64 12.58
CA SER A 9 -4.45 -19.02 12.18
C SER A 9 -4.53 -19.26 10.66
N LEU A 10 -5.34 -18.50 9.93
CA LEU A 10 -5.41 -18.55 8.47
C LEU A 10 -4.23 -17.82 7.80
N LEU A 11 -3.74 -16.73 8.38
CA LEU A 11 -2.74 -15.85 7.77
C LEU A 11 -1.30 -16.16 8.18
N MET A 12 -1.12 -16.69 9.40
CA MET A 12 0.17 -16.91 10.05
C MET A 12 1.06 -17.96 9.37
N PRO A 13 0.57 -19.11 8.87
CA PRO A 13 1.44 -20.07 8.20
C PRO A 13 2.21 -19.43 7.04
N LEU A 14 3.51 -19.73 6.93
CA LEU A 14 4.32 -19.35 5.77
C LEU A 14 3.87 -20.17 4.56
N THR A 15 3.69 -19.52 3.42
CA THR A 15 3.49 -20.22 2.14
C THR A 15 4.79 -20.89 1.69
N GLU A 16 4.73 -21.79 0.70
CA GLU A 16 5.94 -22.38 0.11
C GLU A 16 6.89 -21.32 -0.45
N SER A 17 6.33 -20.29 -1.07
CA SER A 17 7.07 -19.12 -1.56
C SER A 17 7.77 -18.37 -0.43
N GLU A 18 7.07 -18.11 0.69
CA GLU A 18 7.67 -17.43 1.85
C GLU A 18 8.74 -18.30 2.54
N LEU A 19 8.55 -19.61 2.60
CA LEU A 19 9.57 -20.55 3.10
C LEU A 19 10.83 -20.52 2.25
N LEU A 20 10.70 -20.42 0.93
CA LEU A 20 11.83 -20.26 0.03
C LEU A 20 12.53 -18.91 0.23
N LEU A 21 11.76 -17.81 0.28
CA LEU A 21 12.28 -16.48 0.55
C LEU A 21 13.07 -16.45 1.86
N LYS A 22 12.50 -17.03 2.92
CA LYS A 22 13.17 -17.18 4.22
C LYS A 22 14.49 -17.94 4.10
N ARG A 23 14.52 -19.09 3.41
CA ARG A 23 15.78 -19.85 3.23
C ARG A 23 16.84 -19.05 2.49
N ASN A 24 16.46 -18.28 1.48
CA ASN A 24 17.40 -17.45 0.73
C ASN A 24 17.89 -16.28 1.57
N PHE A 25 16.99 -15.59 2.27
CA PHE A 25 17.32 -14.52 3.22
C PHE A 25 18.29 -15.00 4.32
N MET A 26 18.13 -16.22 4.83
CA MET A 26 19.00 -16.78 5.87
C MET A 26 20.39 -17.19 5.37
N LYS A 27 20.54 -17.48 4.08
CA LYS A 27 21.82 -17.92 3.47
C LYS A 27 22.68 -16.77 2.96
N SER A 28 22.11 -15.58 2.92
CA SER A 28 22.70 -14.45 2.24
C SER A 28 23.44 -13.60 3.29
N ASP A 29 24.57 -12.97 2.93
CA ASP A 29 25.38 -12.08 3.81
C ASP A 29 24.61 -10.82 4.29
N PHE A 30 23.30 -10.77 4.04
CA PHE A 30 22.38 -9.66 4.23
C PHE A 30 21.85 -9.60 5.67
N GLN A 31 22.28 -10.50 6.55
CA GLN A 31 22.00 -10.42 7.98
C GLN A 31 22.69 -9.22 8.64
N ASP A 32 23.83 -8.77 8.10
CA ASP A 32 24.72 -7.87 8.83
C ASP A 32 24.56 -6.38 8.50
N ASN A 33 24.10 -5.98 7.31
CA ASN A 33 23.92 -4.56 6.99
C ASN A 33 23.15 -4.35 5.69
N LYS A 34 21.81 -4.29 5.78
CA LYS A 34 20.95 -3.41 4.97
C LYS A 34 19.49 -3.76 5.24
N GLU A 35 18.77 -2.84 5.88
CA GLU A 35 17.32 -2.87 5.94
C GLU A 35 16.69 -2.81 4.52
N PHE A 36 17.47 -2.42 3.49
CA PHE A 36 17.04 -2.12 2.12
C PHE A 36 18.07 -2.52 1.05
N PHE A 37 17.62 -3.09 -0.06
CA PHE A 37 18.47 -3.60 -1.14
C PHE A 37 18.72 -2.49 -2.19
N SER A 38 19.98 -2.32 -2.62
CA SER A 38 20.26 -1.61 -3.88
C SER A 38 19.82 -2.46 -5.08
N LEU A 39 19.68 -1.86 -6.26
CA LEU A 39 19.35 -2.62 -7.48
C LEU A 39 20.39 -3.72 -7.78
N ASN A 40 21.66 -3.48 -7.50
CA ASN A 40 22.72 -4.49 -7.69
C ASN A 40 22.65 -5.61 -6.65
N ASP A 41 22.41 -5.26 -5.38
CA ASP A 41 22.17 -6.24 -4.30
C ASP A 41 20.99 -7.14 -4.66
N TYR A 42 19.97 -6.54 -5.26
CA TYR A 42 18.78 -7.23 -5.74
C TYR A 42 19.03 -8.16 -6.92
N LEU A 43 19.72 -7.70 -7.97
CA LEU A 43 20.05 -8.54 -9.13
C LEU A 43 20.93 -9.73 -8.74
N ASN A 44 21.78 -9.58 -7.72
CA ASN A 44 22.57 -10.68 -7.17
C ASN A 44 21.73 -11.66 -6.33
N PHE A 45 20.70 -11.18 -5.63
CA PHE A 45 19.74 -12.03 -4.91
C PHE A 45 18.83 -12.82 -5.87
N VAL A 46 18.42 -12.17 -6.96
CA VAL A 46 17.49 -12.70 -7.95
C VAL A 46 18.23 -13.42 -9.07
N ASN A 47 18.65 -14.64 -8.80
CA ASN A 47 19.17 -15.53 -9.84
C ASN A 47 18.04 -16.15 -10.68
N GLU A 48 18.39 -16.82 -11.79
CA GLU A 48 17.40 -17.44 -12.68
C GLU A 48 16.50 -18.47 -11.97
N SER A 49 17.02 -19.16 -10.96
CA SER A 49 16.24 -20.11 -10.16
C SER A 49 15.18 -19.40 -9.31
N PHE A 50 15.52 -18.23 -8.75
CA PHE A 50 14.57 -17.37 -8.07
C PHE A 50 13.49 -16.87 -9.03
N LEU A 51 13.88 -16.34 -10.19
CA LEU A 51 12.95 -15.86 -11.21
C LEU A 51 12.04 -16.96 -11.76
N ALA A 52 12.52 -18.20 -11.87
CA ALA A 52 11.72 -19.33 -12.30
C ALA A 52 10.64 -19.69 -11.28
N ILE A 53 10.99 -19.68 -9.99
CA ILE A 53 10.06 -20.01 -8.91
C ILE A 53 9.02 -18.90 -8.71
N PHE A 54 9.45 -17.65 -8.86
CA PHE A 54 8.58 -16.48 -8.80
C PHE A 54 8.17 -15.99 -10.19
N SER A 55 8.12 -16.86 -11.19
CA SER A 55 7.77 -16.51 -12.56
C SER A 55 6.46 -15.70 -12.67
N PRO A 56 5.38 -16.02 -11.92
CA PRO A 56 4.17 -15.19 -11.90
C PRO A 56 4.39 -13.75 -11.39
N TYR A 57 5.44 -13.55 -10.59
CA TYR A 57 5.84 -12.27 -10.00
C TYR A 57 7.05 -11.67 -10.71
N LYS A 58 7.56 -12.27 -11.79
CA LYS A 58 8.81 -11.84 -12.45
C LYS A 58 8.80 -10.36 -12.80
N LYS A 59 7.70 -9.84 -13.36
CA LYS A 59 7.57 -8.40 -13.65
C LYS A 59 7.62 -7.53 -12.38
N ARG A 60 6.97 -7.98 -11.31
CA ARG A 60 6.95 -7.31 -9.99
C ARG A 60 8.32 -7.28 -9.34
N ILE A 61 9.10 -8.29 -9.65
CA ILE A 61 10.46 -8.51 -9.20
C ILE A 61 11.41 -7.65 -10.03
N THR A 62 11.39 -7.68 -11.36
CA THR A 62 12.42 -7.02 -12.17
C THR A 62 12.24 -5.52 -12.36
N ASN A 63 11.07 -4.97 -12.02
CA ASN A 63 10.75 -3.57 -12.27
C ASN A 63 10.81 -2.74 -10.99
N VAL A 64 11.58 -1.65 -11.04
CA VAL A 64 11.57 -0.59 -10.01
C VAL A 64 10.42 0.42 -10.21
N TYR A 65 9.65 0.26 -11.29
CA TYR A 65 8.46 1.05 -11.58
C TYR A 65 7.28 0.12 -11.90
N LEU A 66 6.24 0.20 -11.07
CA LEU A 66 5.13 -0.74 -11.07
C LEU A 66 3.90 -0.14 -11.77
N LYS A 67 3.40 -0.83 -12.80
CA LYS A 67 2.23 -0.39 -13.57
C LYS A 67 0.94 -0.92 -13.01
N GLU A 68 -0.16 -0.18 -13.20
CA GLU A 68 -1.48 -0.58 -12.70
C GLU A 68 -1.90 -1.97 -13.18
N ASP A 69 -1.79 -2.23 -14.48
CA ASP A 69 -2.28 -3.46 -15.11
C ASP A 69 -1.49 -4.72 -14.74
N ASP A 70 -0.29 -4.55 -14.16
CA ASP A 70 0.49 -5.68 -13.63
C ASP A 70 0.05 -6.08 -12.19
N TYR A 71 -0.73 -5.22 -11.52
CA TYR A 71 -1.10 -5.36 -10.11
C TYR A 71 -2.60 -5.43 -9.86
N ILE A 72 -3.39 -4.73 -10.68
CA ILE A 72 -4.84 -4.62 -10.56
C ILE A 72 -5.45 -5.32 -11.78
N PRO A 73 -6.32 -6.33 -11.60
CA PRO A 73 -6.98 -6.97 -12.72
C PRO A 73 -7.77 -5.96 -13.57
N GLU A 74 -7.94 -6.24 -14.87
CA GLU A 74 -8.54 -5.32 -15.85
C GLU A 74 -9.95 -4.84 -15.44
N ASN A 75 -10.79 -5.75 -14.96
CA ASN A 75 -12.15 -5.43 -14.50
C ASN A 75 -12.17 -5.14 -12.99
N PHE A 76 -11.17 -4.45 -12.46
CA PHE A 76 -11.08 -4.09 -11.06
C PHE A 76 -10.46 -2.69 -10.94
N ASP A 77 -11.05 -1.86 -10.09
CA ASP A 77 -10.45 -0.59 -9.67
C ASP A 77 -9.61 -0.72 -8.41
N LEU A 78 -9.79 -1.81 -7.66
CA LEU A 78 -8.99 -2.08 -6.49
C LEU A 78 -8.71 -3.56 -6.29
N SER A 79 -7.54 -3.85 -5.73
CA SER A 79 -7.11 -5.20 -5.39
C SER A 79 -6.61 -5.22 -3.94
N ILE A 80 -6.70 -6.38 -3.29
CA ILE A 80 -6.14 -6.56 -1.95
C ILE A 80 -5.31 -7.84 -1.89
N HIS A 81 -4.10 -7.75 -1.36
CA HIS A 81 -3.19 -8.89 -1.29
C HIS A 81 -2.36 -8.88 -0.01
N LYS A 82 -1.77 -10.03 0.32
CA LYS A 82 -0.85 -10.17 1.45
C LYS A 82 0.57 -9.94 0.96
N HIS A 83 1.34 -9.08 1.63
CA HIS A 83 2.77 -8.94 1.36
C HIS A 83 3.50 -10.26 1.66
N LEU A 84 4.48 -10.63 0.84
CA LEU A 84 5.30 -11.81 1.08
C LEU A 84 6.35 -11.49 2.17
N ARG A 85 6.35 -12.26 3.26
CA ARG A 85 7.43 -12.19 4.26
C ARG A 85 8.77 -12.59 3.63
N TYR A 86 9.85 -11.99 4.08
CA TYR A 86 11.21 -12.20 3.57
C TYR A 86 11.41 -11.81 2.10
N PHE A 87 10.46 -11.08 1.50
CA PHE A 87 10.66 -10.49 0.18
C PHE A 87 11.73 -9.39 0.26
N PRO A 88 12.65 -9.29 -0.71
CA PRO A 88 13.68 -8.26 -0.71
C PRO A 88 13.08 -6.86 -0.66
N ALA A 89 13.62 -6.00 0.20
CA ALA A 89 13.24 -4.61 0.30
C ALA A 89 13.81 -3.78 -0.85
N ILE A 90 13.23 -3.93 -2.03
CA ILE A 90 13.62 -3.23 -3.26
C ILE A 90 13.00 -1.84 -3.26
N LYS A 91 13.80 -0.81 -3.53
CA LYS A 91 13.28 0.54 -3.77
C LYS A 91 12.54 0.60 -5.11
N HIS A 92 11.28 1.02 -5.08
CA HIS A 92 10.42 1.12 -6.25
C HIS A 92 9.35 2.21 -6.08
N SER A 93 8.70 2.58 -7.18
CA SER A 93 7.52 3.45 -7.23
C SER A 93 6.42 2.81 -8.08
N ALA A 94 5.19 3.31 -7.98
CA ALA A 94 4.01 2.73 -8.64
C ALA A 94 3.07 3.80 -9.22
N GLU A 95 2.41 3.47 -10.32
CA GLU A 95 1.37 4.30 -10.97
C GLU A 95 0.08 4.43 -10.12
N PHE A 96 -0.13 3.52 -9.16
CA PHE A 96 -1.34 3.38 -8.36
C PHE A 96 -1.13 3.76 -6.89
N PHE A 97 -2.22 4.06 -6.19
CA PHE A 97 -2.19 4.28 -4.73
C PHE A 97 -2.08 2.98 -3.97
N GLN A 98 -1.47 3.02 -2.79
CA GLN A 98 -1.28 1.85 -1.95
C GLN A 98 -1.67 2.16 -0.50
N LEU A 99 -2.45 1.29 0.13
CA LEU A 99 -2.73 1.32 1.56
C LEU A 99 -2.16 0.06 2.19
N TYR A 100 -1.12 0.22 3.00
CA TYR A 100 -0.46 -0.84 3.74
C TYR A 100 -1.04 -0.92 5.15
N PHE A 101 -1.66 -2.04 5.48
CA PHE A 101 -2.25 -2.31 6.79
C PHE A 101 -1.40 -3.32 7.56
N CYS A 102 -0.78 -2.90 8.68
CA CYS A 102 -0.07 -3.81 9.57
C CYS A 102 -1.07 -4.61 10.41
N TYR A 103 -1.48 -5.78 9.91
CA TYR A 103 -2.45 -6.65 10.59
C TYR A 103 -1.86 -7.32 11.84
N ASN A 104 -0.58 -7.69 11.80
CA ASN A 104 0.13 -8.26 12.93
C ASN A 104 1.64 -8.01 12.82
N GLY A 105 2.34 -8.02 13.96
CA GLY A 105 3.80 -7.87 14.01
C GLY A 105 4.29 -6.44 13.77
N HIS A 106 5.40 -6.32 13.06
CA HIS A 106 6.01 -5.05 12.65
C HIS A 106 6.86 -5.18 11.38
N TYR A 107 7.09 -4.08 10.67
CA TYR A 107 7.98 -4.04 9.52
C TYR A 107 8.67 -2.70 9.37
N TYR A 108 9.76 -2.69 8.60
CA TYR A 108 10.47 -1.47 8.24
C TYR A 108 10.00 -1.02 6.88
N VAL A 109 9.86 0.28 6.73
CA VAL A 109 9.52 0.89 5.46
C VAL A 109 10.33 2.18 5.30
N ASN A 110 10.84 2.37 4.10
CA ASN A 110 11.38 3.63 3.66
C ASN A 110 10.40 4.27 2.70
N VAL A 111 10.10 5.54 2.92
CA VAL A 111 9.43 6.39 1.95
C VAL A 111 10.33 7.60 1.72
N GLU A 112 10.77 7.79 0.48
CA GLU A 112 11.72 8.83 0.11
C GLU A 112 13.03 8.74 0.94
N GLU A 113 13.26 9.70 1.83
CA GLU A 113 14.44 9.81 2.72
C GLU A 113 14.11 9.41 4.17
N GLU A 114 12.88 9.01 4.46
CA GLU A 114 12.41 8.70 5.80
C GLU A 114 12.28 7.19 6.02
N THR A 115 12.78 6.72 7.15
CA THR A 115 12.69 5.32 7.59
C THR A 115 11.83 5.24 8.85
N PHE A 116 10.86 4.32 8.85
CA PHE A 116 9.98 4.11 9.99
C PHE A 116 9.68 2.63 10.22
N ILE A 117 9.34 2.31 11.46
CA ILE A 117 8.90 0.99 11.89
C ILE A 117 7.39 1.04 12.09
N LEU A 118 6.64 0.35 11.25
CA LEU A 118 5.19 0.21 11.39
C LEU A 118 4.86 -1.05 12.17
N ARG A 119 3.87 -0.94 13.06
CA ARG A 119 3.44 -1.98 14.00
C ARG A 119 1.97 -2.27 13.83
N LYS A 120 1.51 -3.36 14.44
CA LYS A 120 0.09 -3.75 14.43
C LYS A 120 -0.85 -2.56 14.69
N GLY A 121 -1.74 -2.31 13.74
CA GLY A 121 -2.71 -1.20 13.76
C GLY A 121 -2.25 0.07 13.05
N ASP A 122 -1.01 0.12 12.56
CA ASP A 122 -0.56 1.21 11.72
C ASP A 122 -1.02 1.00 10.28
N ILE A 123 -1.49 2.09 9.65
CA ILE A 123 -1.96 2.13 8.27
C ILE A 123 -1.20 3.22 7.52
N LEU A 124 -0.42 2.84 6.52
CA LEU A 124 0.27 3.77 5.63
C LEU A 124 -0.50 3.87 4.31
N LEU A 125 -1.11 5.02 4.06
CA LEU A 125 -1.67 5.38 2.76
C LEU A 125 -0.61 6.14 1.96
N LEU A 126 -0.13 5.55 0.87
CA LEU A 126 0.98 6.04 0.05
C LEU A 126 0.47 6.50 -1.31
N SER A 127 0.96 7.68 -1.75
CA SER A 127 0.61 8.26 -3.04
C SER A 127 1.25 7.48 -4.20
N SER A 128 0.68 7.59 -5.40
CA SER A 128 1.37 7.19 -6.62
C SER A 128 2.67 8.00 -6.81
N GLU A 129 3.59 7.45 -7.60
CA GLU A 129 4.88 8.07 -7.96
C GLU A 129 5.82 8.36 -6.77
N ILE A 130 5.57 7.74 -5.62
CA ILE A 130 6.43 7.86 -4.44
C ILE A 130 7.37 6.66 -4.33
N ASP A 131 8.65 6.96 -4.25
CA ASP A 131 9.70 5.97 -4.08
C ASP A 131 9.68 5.39 -2.66
N HIS A 132 9.56 4.07 -2.56
CA HIS A 132 9.49 3.39 -1.27
C HIS A 132 10.06 1.96 -1.32
N SER A 133 10.27 1.37 -0.14
CA SER A 133 10.67 -0.02 0.01
C SER A 133 10.20 -0.58 1.35
N ILE A 134 9.92 -1.88 1.39
CA ILE A 134 9.34 -2.56 2.56
C ILE A 134 10.18 -3.79 2.91
N SER A 135 10.50 -3.93 4.19
CA SER A 135 11.33 -5.02 4.70
C SER A 135 10.60 -5.77 5.81
N VAL A 136 10.35 -7.06 5.57
CA VAL A 136 9.72 -7.97 6.54
C VAL A 136 10.63 -9.15 6.80
N GLN A 137 11.22 -9.18 7.99
CA GLN A 137 12.31 -10.10 8.33
C GLN A 137 11.93 -11.12 9.43
N ASN A 138 10.64 -11.30 9.69
CA ASN A 138 10.14 -12.21 10.71
C ASN A 138 8.90 -12.99 10.23
N ASP A 139 8.57 -14.07 10.93
CA ASP A 139 7.46 -14.96 10.58
C ASP A 139 6.09 -14.38 10.96
N GLU A 140 6.03 -13.52 11.97
CA GLU A 140 4.79 -13.09 12.64
C GLU A 140 4.11 -11.93 11.94
N THR A 141 4.86 -11.16 11.14
CA THR A 141 4.36 -9.96 10.49
C THR A 141 3.41 -10.29 9.35
N ILE A 142 2.23 -9.66 9.38
CA ILE A 142 1.22 -9.78 8.34
C ILE A 142 0.87 -8.38 7.87
N ILE A 143 1.10 -8.11 6.59
CA ILE A 143 0.72 -6.85 5.93
C ILE A 143 -0.32 -7.18 4.87
N LEU A 144 -1.45 -6.49 4.93
CA LEU A 144 -2.47 -6.51 3.90
C LEU A 144 -2.39 -5.20 3.12
N ILE A 145 -2.31 -5.30 1.80
CA ILE A 145 -2.08 -4.17 0.91
C ILE A 145 -3.30 -4.01 0.03
N VAL A 146 -3.96 -2.85 0.12
CA VAL A 146 -4.98 -2.43 -0.85
C VAL A 146 -4.29 -1.59 -1.91
N THR A 147 -4.46 -1.93 -3.18
CA THR A 147 -3.98 -1.12 -4.32
C THR A 147 -5.18 -0.50 -5.01
N LEU A 148 -5.13 0.80 -5.30
CA LEU A 148 -6.22 1.53 -5.94
C LEU A 148 -5.75 2.09 -7.27
N ARG A 149 -6.47 1.77 -8.33
CA ARG A 149 -6.20 2.24 -9.68
C ARG A 149 -6.32 3.76 -9.70
N TYR A 150 -5.23 4.42 -10.03
CA TYR A 150 -5.13 5.87 -10.16
C TYR A 150 -5.97 6.35 -11.34
N SER A 151 -5.91 5.66 -12.48
CA SER A 151 -6.58 6.06 -13.73
C SER A 151 -8.11 6.17 -13.64
N SER A 152 -8.75 5.38 -12.76
CA SER A 152 -10.20 5.37 -12.56
C SER A 152 -10.64 5.96 -11.20
N PHE A 153 -9.69 6.48 -10.41
CA PHE A 153 -9.95 6.89 -9.03
C PHE A 153 -11.03 7.98 -8.93
N LEU A 154 -10.92 9.03 -9.75
CA LEU A 154 -11.86 10.16 -9.71
C LEU A 154 -13.28 9.74 -10.09
N GLU A 155 -13.43 8.85 -11.05
CA GLU A 155 -14.74 8.36 -11.49
C GLU A 155 -15.43 7.56 -10.38
N ASN A 156 -14.67 6.69 -9.71
CA ASN A 156 -15.23 5.70 -8.80
C ASN A 156 -15.32 6.15 -7.34
N PHE A 157 -14.39 6.99 -6.87
CA PHE A 157 -14.24 7.28 -5.44
C PHE A 157 -14.37 8.76 -5.07
N SER A 158 -14.44 9.69 -6.03
CA SER A 158 -14.47 11.15 -5.73
C SER A 158 -15.61 11.57 -4.79
N LYS A 159 -16.77 10.92 -4.88
CA LYS A 159 -17.97 11.26 -4.08
C LYS A 159 -17.86 10.96 -2.59
N ILE A 160 -16.80 10.24 -2.17
CA ILE A 160 -16.61 9.81 -0.79
C ILE A 160 -15.91 10.88 0.03
N PHE A 161 -15.13 11.72 -0.64
CA PHE A 161 -14.25 12.67 0.01
C PHE A 161 -14.95 14.02 0.16
N ASP A 162 -15.00 14.54 1.39
CA ASP A 162 -15.32 15.96 1.60
C ASP A 162 -14.03 16.74 1.29
N TYR A 163 -14.10 17.76 0.45
CA TYR A 163 -12.95 18.59 0.07
C TYR A 163 -12.20 19.17 1.27
N ASN A 164 -12.81 19.18 2.47
CA ASN A 164 -12.22 19.70 3.69
C ASN A 164 -11.47 18.67 4.55
N ASP A 165 -11.40 17.40 4.16
CA ASP A 165 -10.66 16.39 4.91
C ASP A 165 -9.23 16.11 4.37
N ILE A 166 -8.39 15.56 5.24
CA ILE A 166 -6.97 15.32 4.93
C ILE A 166 -6.77 14.23 3.88
N VAL A 167 -7.69 13.26 3.82
CA VAL A 167 -7.62 12.17 2.83
C VAL A 167 -7.99 12.70 1.45
N ALA A 168 -9.00 13.56 1.37
CA ALA A 168 -9.33 14.31 0.16
C ALA A 168 -8.13 15.13 -0.32
N SER A 169 -7.49 15.87 0.59
CA SER A 169 -6.30 16.68 0.29
C SER A 169 -5.14 15.83 -0.24
N PHE A 170 -4.93 14.63 0.33
CA PHE A 170 -3.95 13.66 -0.14
C PHE A 170 -4.23 13.23 -1.58
N PHE A 171 -5.46 12.78 -1.89
CA PHE A 171 -5.79 12.32 -3.24
C PHE A 171 -5.77 13.45 -4.27
N ILE A 172 -6.30 14.63 -3.92
CA ILE A 172 -6.24 15.83 -4.78
C ILE A 172 -4.78 16.19 -5.07
N SER A 173 -3.93 16.18 -4.05
CA SER A 173 -2.50 16.49 -4.24
C SER A 173 -1.83 15.51 -5.20
N ALA A 174 -2.19 14.23 -5.16
CA ALA A 174 -1.64 13.24 -6.07
C ALA A 174 -2.17 13.38 -7.50
N LEU A 175 -3.47 13.67 -7.66
CA LEU A 175 -4.15 13.69 -8.96
C LEU A 175 -3.85 14.94 -9.80
N PHE A 176 -3.62 16.07 -9.15
CA PHE A 176 -3.50 17.37 -9.82
C PHE A 176 -2.08 17.97 -9.77
N SER A 177 -1.11 17.25 -9.22
CA SER A 177 0.30 17.66 -9.21
C SER A 177 1.17 16.64 -9.97
N LYS A 178 2.24 17.10 -10.64
CA LYS A 178 3.22 16.18 -11.27
C LYS A 178 3.87 15.23 -10.25
N ARG A 179 3.95 15.65 -8.99
CA ARG A 179 4.40 14.86 -7.85
C ARG A 179 3.55 15.27 -6.65
N SER A 180 3.05 14.30 -5.88
CA SER A 180 2.25 14.60 -4.71
C SER A 180 3.05 15.41 -3.69
N ARG A 181 2.43 16.43 -3.12
CA ARG A 181 2.95 17.22 -1.99
C ARG A 181 2.74 16.48 -0.68
N ILE A 182 1.78 15.56 -0.63
CA ILE A 182 1.50 14.70 0.51
C ILE A 182 1.90 13.28 0.09
N PRO A 183 3.17 12.87 0.25
CA PRO A 183 3.63 11.56 -0.20
C PRO A 183 2.90 10.43 0.51
N TYR A 184 2.52 10.61 1.78
CA TYR A 184 1.79 9.62 2.55
C TYR A 184 0.95 10.22 3.68
N LEU A 185 -0.04 9.45 4.13
CA LEU A 185 -0.74 9.62 5.41
C LEU A 185 -0.48 8.37 6.27
N LEU A 186 -0.21 8.59 7.55
CA LEU A 186 -0.01 7.50 8.52
C LEU A 186 -1.10 7.56 9.60
N PHE A 187 -1.92 6.52 9.67
CA PHE A 187 -2.96 6.36 10.68
C PHE A 187 -2.52 5.35 11.73
N HIS A 188 -2.96 5.58 12.97
CA HIS A 188 -2.76 4.65 14.07
C HIS A 188 -4.10 4.26 14.67
N SER A 189 -4.56 3.04 14.40
CA SER A 189 -5.84 2.57 14.91
C SER A 189 -5.82 1.11 15.32
N LYS A 190 -6.42 0.82 16.46
CA LYS A 190 -6.64 -0.54 16.97
C LYS A 190 -8.12 -0.91 17.03
N GLU A 191 -8.96 -0.12 16.38
CA GLU A 191 -10.41 -0.34 16.33
C GLU A 191 -10.72 -1.63 15.59
N ALA A 192 -11.56 -2.47 16.20
CA ALA A 192 -11.88 -3.80 15.69
C ALA A 192 -12.51 -3.71 14.29
N GLU A 193 -13.37 -2.72 14.05
CA GLU A 193 -14.08 -2.50 12.80
C GLU A 193 -13.13 -2.30 11.61
N ILE A 194 -11.97 -1.68 11.83
CA ILE A 194 -10.95 -1.50 10.79
C ILE A 194 -10.27 -2.83 10.47
N PHE A 195 -9.86 -3.58 11.50
CA PHE A 195 -9.29 -4.92 11.34
C PHE A 195 -10.26 -5.89 10.65
N GLU A 196 -11.54 -5.83 11.03
CA GLU A 196 -12.63 -6.60 10.45
C GLU A 196 -12.82 -6.26 8.97
N THR A 197 -12.91 -4.97 8.63
CA THR A 197 -13.13 -4.49 7.26
C THR A 197 -12.00 -4.88 6.32
N VAL A 198 -10.74 -4.69 6.73
CA VAL A 198 -9.58 -5.05 5.91
C VAL A 198 -9.47 -6.57 5.74
N PHE A 199 -9.63 -7.34 6.82
CA PHE A 199 -9.59 -8.81 6.75
C PHE A 199 -10.72 -9.37 5.87
N PHE A 200 -11.93 -8.85 6.03
CA PHE A 200 -13.10 -9.29 5.27
C PHE A 200 -12.89 -9.01 3.78
N SER A 201 -12.42 -7.81 3.42
CA SER A 201 -12.04 -7.44 2.05
C SER A 201 -11.02 -8.42 1.47
N TYR A 202 -9.96 -8.72 2.22
CA TYR A 202 -8.90 -9.66 1.79
C TYR A 202 -9.45 -11.06 1.55
N ASN A 203 -10.22 -11.58 2.51
CA ASN A 203 -10.76 -12.92 2.44
C ASN A 203 -11.75 -13.10 1.28
N GLU A 204 -12.64 -12.12 1.05
CA GLU A 204 -13.60 -12.16 -0.07
C GLU A 204 -12.90 -12.02 -1.42
N PHE A 205 -11.86 -11.19 -1.53
CA PHE A 205 -11.08 -11.07 -2.76
C PHE A 205 -10.36 -12.38 -3.13
N ASN A 206 -9.75 -13.06 -2.16
CA ASN A 206 -9.08 -14.34 -2.40
C ASN A 206 -10.04 -15.47 -2.77
N LYS A 207 -11.26 -15.47 -2.20
CA LYS A 207 -12.30 -16.45 -2.55
C LYS A 207 -12.86 -16.25 -3.95
N ARG A 208 -12.61 -15.10 -4.59
CA ARG A 208 -13.22 -14.72 -5.88
C ARG A 208 -14.75 -14.75 -5.80
N SER A 209 -15.31 -14.31 -4.68
CA SER A 209 -16.75 -14.32 -4.44
C SER A 209 -17.50 -13.54 -5.53
N PRO A 210 -18.74 -13.94 -5.92
CA PRO A 210 -19.58 -13.14 -6.79
C PRO A 210 -19.75 -11.71 -6.27
N TYR A 211 -19.80 -10.74 -7.16
CA TYR A 211 -19.96 -9.31 -6.85
C TYR A 211 -18.83 -8.69 -6.00
N ILE A 212 -17.66 -9.33 -5.94
CA ILE A 212 -16.52 -8.86 -5.14
C ILE A 212 -16.14 -7.41 -5.45
N GLU A 213 -16.12 -7.00 -6.72
CA GLU A 213 -15.74 -5.63 -7.09
C GLU A 213 -16.71 -4.60 -6.51
N ARG A 214 -18.02 -4.84 -6.64
CA ARG A 214 -19.06 -3.99 -6.03
C ARG A 214 -18.96 -3.95 -4.51
N LEU A 215 -18.64 -5.09 -3.89
CA LEU A 215 -18.42 -5.16 -2.44
C LEU A 215 -17.22 -4.29 -2.04
N LEU A 216 -16.11 -4.42 -2.76
CA LEU A 216 -14.89 -3.63 -2.53
C LEU A 216 -15.14 -2.12 -2.73
N HIS A 217 -15.93 -1.73 -3.73
CA HIS A 217 -16.37 -0.34 -3.94
C HIS A 217 -17.23 0.21 -2.80
N SER A 218 -17.77 -0.66 -1.93
CA SER A 218 -18.51 -0.25 -0.73
C SER A 218 -17.61 -0.25 0.51
N LEU A 219 -16.73 -1.25 0.63
CA LEU A 219 -15.86 -1.44 1.79
C LEU A 219 -14.70 -0.45 1.83
N PHE A 220 -14.11 -0.09 0.68
CA PHE A 220 -13.05 0.90 0.64
C PHE A 220 -13.49 2.28 1.15
N PRO A 221 -14.59 2.89 0.65
CA PRO A 221 -15.15 4.10 1.26
C PRO A 221 -15.39 3.97 2.76
N THR A 222 -15.96 2.84 3.17
CA THR A 222 -16.25 2.57 4.59
C THR A 222 -14.97 2.57 5.41
N LEU A 223 -13.90 1.95 4.91
CA LEU A 223 -12.58 1.95 5.54
C LEU A 223 -12.03 3.37 5.68
N ILE A 224 -12.12 4.20 4.64
CA ILE A 224 -11.67 5.60 4.70
C ILE A 224 -12.44 6.37 5.79
N VAL A 225 -13.77 6.22 5.84
CA VAL A 225 -14.58 6.89 6.87
C VAL A 225 -14.20 6.40 8.29
N LEU A 226 -13.94 5.11 8.46
CA LEU A 226 -13.48 4.57 9.75
C LEU A 226 -12.10 5.12 10.15
N LEU A 227 -11.20 5.30 9.19
CA LEU A 227 -9.88 5.91 9.42
C LEU A 227 -10.00 7.39 9.79
N LEU A 228 -10.85 8.15 9.09
CA LEU A 228 -11.12 9.57 9.41
C LEU A 228 -11.76 9.75 10.80
N ARG A 229 -12.48 8.74 11.29
CA ARG A 229 -13.02 8.71 12.66
C ARG A 229 -11.96 8.41 13.72
N SER A 230 -10.82 7.84 13.34
CA SER A 230 -9.71 7.59 14.27
C SER A 230 -8.90 8.87 14.46
N GLU A 231 -8.80 9.38 15.69
CA GLU A 231 -8.28 10.73 15.98
C GLU A 231 -6.74 10.87 15.83
N ASN A 232 -6.02 9.82 15.42
CA ASN A 232 -4.55 9.79 15.37
C ASN A 232 -4.03 9.63 13.94
N ILE A 233 -3.83 10.75 13.26
CA ILE A 233 -3.27 10.83 11.90
C ILE A 233 -1.99 11.66 11.92
N THR A 234 -0.90 11.10 11.41
CA THR A 234 0.33 11.82 11.12
C THR A 234 0.36 12.15 9.63
N VAL A 235 0.60 13.42 9.31
CA VAL A 235 0.67 13.94 7.94
C VAL A 235 2.09 14.40 7.67
N ASN A 236 2.65 14.00 6.53
CA ASN A 236 3.91 14.56 6.04
C ASN A 236 3.66 15.34 4.75
N GLU A 237 4.10 16.60 4.73
CA GLU A 237 4.03 17.48 3.57
C GLU A 237 5.46 17.76 3.08
N LEU A 238 5.71 17.49 1.80
CA LEU A 238 6.96 17.89 1.15
C LEU A 238 6.96 19.42 0.99
N ASN A 239 7.85 20.09 1.74
CA ASN A 239 8.19 21.49 1.55
C ASN A 239 9.00 21.67 0.25
N LEU A 240 8.36 21.53 -0.91
CA LEU A 240 8.94 21.97 -2.17
C LEU A 240 8.91 23.51 -2.18
N ILE A 241 10.08 24.12 -2.37
CA ILE A 241 10.33 25.57 -2.40
C ILE A 241 9.12 26.32 -2.97
N THR A 242 8.43 27.02 -2.06
CA THR A 242 7.24 27.80 -2.35
C THR A 242 7.58 28.94 -3.30
N THR A 243 7.16 28.86 -4.56
CA THR A 243 6.75 30.08 -5.25
C THR A 243 5.38 30.46 -4.67
N HIS A 244 5.25 31.73 -4.30
CA HIS A 244 4.27 32.32 -3.40
C HIS A 244 2.76 32.26 -3.81
N LEU A 245 2.31 31.29 -4.59
CA LEU A 245 0.95 31.29 -5.16
C LEU A 245 -0.05 30.29 -4.57
N ASP A 246 0.37 29.26 -3.83
CA ASP A 246 -0.52 28.12 -3.58
C ASP A 246 -1.26 28.07 -2.24
N ARG A 247 -1.12 29.07 -1.37
CA ARG A 247 -1.93 29.15 -0.14
C ARG A 247 -3.40 29.55 -0.38
N LYS A 248 -3.84 29.69 -1.64
CA LYS A 248 -5.23 30.05 -1.99
C LYS A 248 -5.94 29.11 -2.98
N PHE A 249 -5.32 28.04 -3.46
CA PHE A 249 -5.92 27.16 -4.48
C PHE A 249 -6.33 25.81 -3.91
N VAL A 250 -7.40 25.80 -3.11
CA VAL A 250 -8.19 24.58 -2.88
C VAL A 250 -9.70 24.74 -3.18
N PRO A 251 -10.28 25.95 -3.40
CA PRO A 251 -11.69 26.03 -3.85
C PRO A 251 -11.98 26.63 -5.24
N ILE A 252 -11.06 26.67 -6.22
CA ILE A 252 -11.35 27.37 -7.51
C ILE A 252 -11.29 26.50 -8.79
N LEU A 253 -10.68 25.30 -8.80
CA LEU A 253 -10.49 24.56 -10.07
C LEU A 253 -11.62 23.60 -10.50
N LEU A 254 -12.85 23.71 -9.95
CA LEU A 254 -14.01 22.93 -10.43
C LEU A 254 -15.24 23.76 -10.82
N PHE A 255 -15.14 25.10 -10.86
CA PHE A 255 -16.19 25.96 -11.42
C PHE A 255 -15.67 26.75 -12.62
N SER A 256 -15.43 26.08 -13.76
CA SER A 256 -15.39 26.81 -15.04
C SER A 256 -15.71 26.04 -16.32
N ASP A 257 -15.95 24.72 -16.33
CA ASP A 257 -16.24 24.00 -17.61
C ASP A 257 -17.49 23.10 -17.58
N LEU A 258 -18.56 23.55 -16.93
CA LEU A 258 -19.92 23.04 -17.17
C LEU A 258 -20.94 24.20 -17.20
N SER A 259 -20.72 25.15 -18.11
CA SER A 259 -21.78 26.05 -18.60
C SER A 259 -21.34 26.74 -19.89
N ASN A 260 -21.49 26.03 -21.02
CA ASN A 260 -22.10 26.48 -22.29
C ASN A 260 -21.86 25.45 -23.39
#